data_AF-Q74JE2-F1
#
_entry.id   AF-Q74JE2-F1
#
_cell.length_a   1.000
_cell.length_b   1.000
_cell.length_c   1.000
_cell.angle_alpha   90.00
_cell.angle_beta   90.00
_cell.angle_gamma   90.00
#
_symmetry.space_group_name_H-M   'P 1'
#
loop_
_entity.id
_entity.type
_entity.pdbx_description
1 polymer ?
#
loop_
_entity_poly.entity_id
_entity_poly.type
_entity_poly.pdbx_seq_one_letter_code
_entity_poly.pdbx_strand_id
1 'polypeptide(L)'
;MKMKKQYFIFQLKCFFTNPKNIGLFVLTFILSLYFGLVSVPNRQIIEKVDPYAIKGEYQRYNLFLKKAVTKINEMQKSKNAHEVPNEGYVNALKTYPAILKFDKHRLHGIKTNNWREYAIYSSRWYKDVDHLIFVDENEQFLYPVQYYQNNNYREDGHFGYQRTAHLYDALVKSKQPLTRNTIEERTTLQILQNSISGWTALILIIIVIFFAADIVPNDRKNKSVLKNIPLSKNSILWIKTLVVEIGVGINFLLALVVITLCTAPKYGFGSFNLRTTFYTGRLYFLQPFKYPTLGEYFGQFGIFAILIVFLFIRLTILFSIIFRNEYIAEILATIFAISGKVFYFSLGMGYVYPFLQNLPMTYFSIGESLTGNLAYLMDSPGWGFVAGLYPLIFAILIVEICMIMISHSNRVSLVKG
;
A
#
# COMPACT_ATOMS: atom_id res chain seq x y z
N MET A 1 -1.49 43.05 6.02
CA MET A 1 -1.79 41.97 5.02
C MET A 1 -0.85 41.99 3.81
N LYS A 2 -0.70 43.12 3.08
CA LYS A 2 0.10 43.27 1.84
C LYS A 2 1.51 42.62 1.89
N MET A 3 2.30 42.91 2.94
CA MET A 3 3.66 42.36 3.09
C MET A 3 3.72 40.82 3.21
N LYS A 4 2.76 40.18 3.89
CA LYS A 4 2.69 38.71 3.98
C LYS A 4 2.49 38.09 2.58
N LYS A 5 1.60 38.67 1.78
CA LYS A 5 1.35 38.25 0.39
C LYS A 5 2.59 38.43 -0.49
N GLN A 6 3.29 39.55 -0.37
CA GLN A 6 4.53 39.81 -1.14
C GLN A 6 5.66 38.84 -0.76
N TYR A 7 5.89 38.60 0.53
CA TYR A 7 6.92 37.63 0.97
C TYR A 7 6.57 36.20 0.56
N PHE A 8 5.29 35.80 0.65
CA PHE A 8 4.81 34.51 0.15
C PHE A 8 5.07 34.35 -1.37
N ILE A 9 4.69 35.33 -2.19
CA ILE A 9 4.92 35.28 -3.65
C ILE A 9 6.41 35.22 -3.97
N PHE A 10 7.25 35.98 -3.24
CA PHE A 10 8.71 35.94 -3.39
C PHE A 10 9.26 34.54 -3.06
N GLN A 11 8.91 33.98 -1.91
CA GLN A 11 9.35 32.64 -1.48
C GLN A 11 8.86 31.55 -2.45
N LEU A 12 7.62 31.65 -2.94
CA LEU A 12 7.06 30.74 -3.94
C LEU A 12 7.84 30.81 -5.26
N LYS A 13 8.16 32.02 -5.74
CA LYS A 13 8.99 32.20 -6.95
C LYS A 13 10.38 31.58 -6.73
N CYS A 14 11.05 31.91 -5.63
CA CYS A 14 12.36 31.34 -5.29
C CYS A 14 12.34 29.81 -5.21
N PHE A 15 11.28 29.22 -4.66
CA PHE A 15 11.09 27.77 -4.57
C PHE A 15 11.03 27.11 -5.94
N PHE A 16 10.25 27.65 -6.89
CA PHE A 16 10.13 27.09 -8.23
C PHE A 16 11.31 27.41 -9.16
N THR A 17 12.09 28.47 -8.89
CA THR A 17 13.31 28.78 -9.64
C THR A 17 14.58 28.11 -9.07
N ASN A 18 14.49 27.43 -7.92
CA ASN A 18 15.64 26.77 -7.30
C ASN A 18 16.07 25.54 -8.12
N PRO A 19 17.31 25.44 -8.62
CA PRO A 19 17.78 24.30 -9.40
C PRO A 19 17.62 22.95 -8.69
N LYS A 20 17.76 22.89 -7.36
CA LYS A 20 17.52 21.68 -6.56
C LYS A 20 16.07 21.21 -6.72
N ASN A 21 15.13 22.14 -6.54
CA ASN A 21 13.69 21.85 -6.59
C ASN A 21 13.25 21.48 -8.01
N ILE A 22 13.75 22.19 -9.03
CA ILE A 22 13.55 21.83 -10.44
C ILE A 22 14.07 20.40 -10.70
N GLY A 23 15.25 20.06 -10.18
CA GLY A 23 15.81 18.71 -10.22
C GLY A 23 14.90 17.66 -9.58
N LEU A 24 14.28 17.95 -8.44
CA LEU A 24 13.31 17.06 -7.78
C LEU A 24 12.01 16.88 -8.58
N PHE A 25 11.50 17.93 -9.24
CA PHE A 25 10.37 17.82 -10.17
C PHE A 25 10.72 16.94 -11.37
N VAL A 26 11.89 17.15 -11.99
CA VAL A 26 12.37 16.34 -13.13
C VAL A 26 12.60 14.89 -12.72
N LEU A 27 13.21 14.64 -11.55
CA LEU A 27 13.40 13.30 -11.00
C LEU A 27 12.04 12.62 -10.76
N THR A 28 11.08 13.31 -10.16
CA THR A 28 9.73 12.78 -9.92
C THR A 28 9.03 12.44 -11.22
N PHE A 29 9.15 13.29 -12.25
CA PHE A 29 8.63 13.04 -13.59
C PHE A 29 9.24 11.78 -14.23
N ILE A 30 10.57 11.65 -14.20
CA ILE A 30 11.30 10.49 -14.75
C ILE A 30 10.92 9.20 -14.00
N LEU A 31 10.87 9.22 -12.67
CA LEU A 31 10.45 8.08 -11.86
C LEU A 31 8.99 7.68 -12.13
N SER A 32 8.10 8.67 -12.36
CA SER A 32 6.69 8.44 -12.69
C SER A 32 6.51 7.82 -14.09
N LEU A 33 7.30 8.27 -15.08
CA LEU A 33 7.36 7.66 -16.41
C LEU A 33 7.90 6.23 -16.33
N TYR A 34 9.01 6.00 -15.64
CA TYR A 34 9.58 4.66 -15.45
C TYR A 34 8.58 3.73 -14.74
N PHE A 35 7.90 4.21 -13.71
CA PHE A 35 6.87 3.45 -13.03
C PHE A 35 5.72 3.07 -13.97
N GLY A 36 5.14 4.05 -14.68
CA GLY A 36 3.99 3.84 -15.56
C GLY A 36 4.30 3.01 -16.83
N LEU A 37 5.47 3.20 -17.44
CA LEU A 37 5.84 2.59 -18.72
C LEU A 37 6.66 1.30 -18.61
N VAL A 38 7.43 1.12 -17.52
CA VAL A 38 8.34 -0.03 -17.35
C VAL A 38 7.92 -0.90 -16.17
N SER A 39 7.76 -0.31 -14.98
CA SER A 39 7.47 -1.10 -13.76
C SER A 39 6.08 -1.74 -13.80
N VAL A 40 5.03 -0.96 -14.10
CA VAL A 40 3.64 -1.43 -14.14
C VAL A 40 3.42 -2.54 -15.18
N PRO A 41 3.89 -2.42 -16.44
CA PRO A 41 3.71 -3.50 -17.42
C PRO A 41 4.45 -4.79 -17.08
N ASN A 42 5.65 -4.68 -16.50
CA ASN A 42 6.51 -5.81 -16.17
C ASN A 42 6.21 -6.45 -14.79
N ARG A 43 5.36 -5.82 -13.97
CA ARG A 43 4.93 -6.36 -12.67
C ARG A 43 4.24 -7.71 -12.87
N GLN A 44 4.82 -8.76 -12.29
CA GLN A 44 4.18 -10.06 -12.15
C GLN A 44 2.92 -9.91 -11.28
N ILE A 45 1.81 -10.44 -11.76
CA ILE A 45 0.57 -10.58 -11.00
C ILE A 45 0.54 -12.01 -10.49
N ILE A 46 0.34 -12.20 -9.20
CA ILE A 46 0.08 -13.53 -8.62
C ILE A 46 -1.29 -13.99 -9.16
N GLU A 47 -2.31 -13.15 -8.97
CA GLU A 47 -3.65 -13.27 -9.54
C GLU A 47 -3.74 -12.81 -11.00
N LYS A 48 -3.03 -13.53 -11.88
CA LYS A 48 -3.20 -13.39 -13.33
C LYS A 48 -4.33 -14.32 -13.80
N VAL A 49 -5.27 -13.82 -14.60
CA VAL A 49 -6.26 -14.68 -15.24
C VAL A 49 -5.58 -15.48 -16.35
N ASP A 50 -5.35 -16.77 -16.11
CA ASP A 50 -4.80 -17.70 -17.11
C ASP A 50 -5.81 -18.79 -17.50
N PRO A 51 -6.51 -18.65 -18.64
CA PRO A 51 -7.48 -19.64 -19.09
C PRO A 51 -6.86 -20.98 -19.47
N TYR A 52 -5.57 -21.02 -19.83
CA TYR A 52 -4.87 -22.25 -20.21
C TYR A 52 -4.49 -23.06 -18.97
N ALA A 53 -4.00 -22.40 -17.92
CA ALA A 53 -3.72 -23.05 -16.63
C ALA A 53 -4.99 -23.70 -16.04
N ILE A 54 -6.08 -22.92 -15.90
CA ILE A 54 -7.37 -23.41 -15.36
C ILE A 54 -7.93 -24.55 -16.22
N LYS A 55 -7.83 -24.46 -17.57
CA LYS A 55 -8.28 -25.54 -18.46
C LYS A 55 -7.43 -26.80 -18.33
N GLY A 56 -6.10 -26.66 -18.16
CA GLY A 56 -5.19 -27.78 -17.96
C GLY A 56 -5.46 -28.50 -16.64
N GLU A 57 -5.65 -27.76 -15.54
CA GLU A 57 -6.07 -28.31 -14.24
C GLU A 57 -7.42 -29.01 -14.33
N TYR A 58 -8.43 -28.36 -14.89
CA TYR A 58 -9.75 -28.95 -15.11
C TYR A 58 -9.68 -30.28 -15.88
N GLN A 59 -8.85 -30.36 -16.94
CA GLN A 59 -8.66 -31.59 -17.70
C GLN A 59 -7.95 -32.67 -16.89
N ARG A 60 -6.86 -32.33 -16.17
CA ARG A 60 -6.12 -33.28 -15.32
C ARG A 60 -6.99 -33.85 -14.21
N TYR A 61 -7.68 -33.00 -13.45
CA TYR A 61 -8.56 -33.42 -12.35
C TYR A 61 -9.74 -34.25 -12.85
N ASN A 62 -10.36 -33.90 -13.99
CA ASN A 62 -11.45 -34.69 -14.57
C ASN A 62 -10.99 -36.09 -15.05
N LEU A 63 -9.80 -36.19 -15.66
CA LEU A 63 -9.23 -37.48 -16.06
C LEU A 63 -8.87 -38.35 -14.84
N PHE A 64 -8.23 -37.77 -13.82
CA PHE A 64 -7.88 -38.48 -12.60
C PHE A 64 -9.12 -38.92 -11.82
N LEU A 65 -10.14 -38.07 -11.69
CA LEU A 65 -11.42 -38.40 -11.04
C LEU A 65 -12.12 -39.56 -11.75
N LYS A 66 -12.16 -39.59 -13.09
CA LYS A 66 -12.71 -40.72 -13.84
C LYS A 66 -11.95 -42.02 -13.55
N LYS A 67 -10.61 -41.98 -13.50
CA LYS A 67 -9.78 -43.14 -13.15
C LYS A 67 -10.05 -43.62 -11.72
N ALA A 68 -10.16 -42.70 -10.76
CA ALA A 68 -10.49 -42.97 -9.36
C ALA A 68 -11.86 -43.66 -9.22
N VAL A 69 -12.91 -43.10 -9.84
CA VAL A 69 -14.26 -43.69 -9.87
C VAL A 69 -14.23 -45.10 -10.44
N THR A 70 -13.60 -45.31 -11.60
CA THR A 70 -13.54 -46.63 -12.24
C THR A 70 -12.84 -47.65 -11.34
N LYS A 71 -11.65 -47.34 -10.81
CA LYS A 71 -10.88 -48.30 -10.01
C LYS A 71 -11.57 -48.63 -8.67
N ILE A 72 -12.20 -47.65 -8.02
CA ILE A 72 -12.97 -47.89 -6.78
C ILE A 72 -14.22 -48.74 -7.06
N ASN A 73 -14.92 -48.53 -8.17
CA ASN A 73 -16.04 -49.38 -8.58
C ASN A 73 -15.60 -50.82 -8.92
N GLU A 74 -14.41 -51.02 -9.49
CA GLU A 74 -13.82 -52.34 -9.72
C GLU A 74 -13.51 -53.06 -8.40
N MET A 75 -12.85 -52.36 -7.46
CA MET A 75 -12.54 -52.89 -6.12
C MET A 75 -13.82 -53.30 -5.36
N GLN A 76 -14.86 -52.47 -5.38
CA GLN A 76 -16.15 -52.80 -4.76
C GLN A 76 -16.82 -54.03 -5.40
N LYS A 77 -16.68 -54.22 -6.72
CA LYS A 77 -17.23 -55.38 -7.43
C LYS A 77 -16.43 -56.66 -7.22
N SER A 78 -15.10 -56.57 -7.01
CA SER A 78 -14.23 -57.74 -6.85
C SER A 78 -14.47 -58.50 -5.53
N LYS A 79 -15.11 -57.86 -4.54
CA LYS A 79 -15.31 -58.38 -3.17
C LYS A 79 -14.02 -58.76 -2.42
N ASN A 80 -12.85 -58.37 -2.92
CA ASN A 80 -11.59 -58.61 -2.23
C ASN A 80 -11.46 -57.68 -1.02
N ALA A 81 -11.78 -58.20 0.17
CA ALA A 81 -11.77 -57.46 1.43
C ALA A 81 -10.38 -56.91 1.87
N HIS A 82 -9.32 -57.19 1.11
CA HIS A 82 -7.94 -56.77 1.39
C HIS A 82 -7.44 -55.66 0.44
N GLU A 83 -8.21 -55.26 -0.59
CA GLU A 83 -7.80 -54.21 -1.54
C GLU A 83 -8.17 -52.83 -0.98
N VAL A 84 -7.26 -52.18 -0.24
CA VAL A 84 -7.47 -50.83 0.30
C VAL A 84 -7.44 -49.79 -0.84
N PRO A 85 -8.44 -48.90 -0.96
CA PRO A 85 -8.43 -47.84 -1.96
C PRO A 85 -7.20 -46.93 -1.82
N ASN A 86 -6.56 -46.59 -2.94
CA ASN A 86 -5.49 -45.60 -2.94
C ASN A 86 -6.01 -44.26 -2.37
N GLU A 87 -5.34 -43.73 -1.34
CA GLU A 87 -5.78 -42.51 -0.63
C GLU A 87 -5.99 -41.33 -1.57
N GLY A 88 -5.19 -41.21 -2.63
CA GLY A 88 -5.35 -40.16 -3.62
C GLY A 88 -6.60 -40.30 -4.48
N TYR A 89 -7.07 -41.52 -4.75
CA TYR A 89 -8.38 -41.73 -5.38
C TYR A 89 -9.53 -41.38 -4.44
N VAL A 90 -9.42 -41.70 -3.14
CA VAL A 90 -10.41 -41.31 -2.12
C VAL A 90 -10.47 -39.78 -1.97
N ASN A 91 -9.31 -39.12 -1.90
CA ASN A 91 -9.21 -37.67 -1.83
C ASN A 91 -9.83 -36.99 -3.05
N ALA A 92 -9.48 -37.45 -4.27
CA ALA A 92 -10.05 -36.91 -5.50
C ALA A 92 -11.58 -37.06 -5.58
N LEU A 93 -12.15 -38.17 -5.10
CA LEU A 93 -13.61 -38.32 -4.98
C LEU A 93 -14.23 -37.28 -4.03
N LYS A 94 -13.57 -36.96 -2.91
CA LYS A 94 -14.02 -35.96 -1.93
C LYS A 94 -13.90 -34.53 -2.47
N THR A 95 -12.80 -34.19 -3.13
CA THR A 95 -12.41 -32.79 -3.39
C THR A 95 -12.66 -32.32 -4.82
N TYR A 96 -12.33 -33.13 -5.84
CA TYR A 96 -12.34 -32.67 -7.23
C TYR A 96 -13.73 -32.32 -7.79
N PRO A 97 -14.87 -32.93 -7.37
CA PRO A 97 -16.18 -32.53 -7.86
C PRO A 97 -16.54 -31.05 -7.60
N ALA A 98 -16.11 -30.50 -6.45
CA ALA A 98 -16.33 -29.09 -6.11
C ALA A 98 -15.42 -28.17 -6.95
N ILE A 99 -14.12 -28.47 -7.00
CA ILE A 99 -13.11 -27.72 -7.75
C ILE A 99 -13.48 -27.66 -9.24
N LEU A 100 -13.78 -28.82 -9.85
CA LEU A 100 -14.21 -28.91 -11.25
C LEU A 100 -15.50 -28.10 -11.53
N LYS A 101 -16.44 -28.06 -10.58
CA LYS A 101 -17.64 -27.24 -10.71
C LYS A 101 -17.29 -25.76 -10.76
N PHE A 102 -16.36 -25.28 -9.92
CA PHE A 102 -15.93 -23.89 -9.93
C PHE A 102 -15.15 -23.55 -11.20
N ASP A 103 -14.19 -24.37 -11.61
CA ASP A 103 -13.37 -24.13 -12.79
C ASP A 103 -14.19 -24.11 -14.08
N LYS A 104 -15.23 -24.95 -14.19
CA LYS A 104 -16.21 -24.88 -15.28
C LYS A 104 -16.86 -23.49 -15.39
N HIS A 105 -17.25 -22.89 -14.26
CA HIS A 105 -17.84 -21.54 -14.23
C HIS A 105 -16.80 -20.44 -14.43
N ARG A 106 -15.58 -20.57 -13.88
CA ARG A 106 -14.47 -19.63 -14.12
C ARG A 106 -14.15 -19.56 -15.62
N LEU A 107 -14.01 -20.71 -16.29
CA LEU A 107 -13.80 -20.81 -17.73
C LEU A 107 -15.00 -20.28 -18.54
N HIS A 108 -16.24 -20.50 -18.08
CA HIS A 108 -17.43 -19.92 -18.72
C HIS A 108 -17.43 -18.39 -18.64
N GLY A 109 -17.19 -17.82 -17.45
CA GLY A 109 -17.12 -16.38 -17.23
C GLY A 109 -16.00 -15.71 -18.04
N ILE A 110 -14.84 -16.35 -18.18
CA ILE A 110 -13.79 -15.90 -19.11
C ILE A 110 -14.31 -15.90 -20.56
N LYS A 111 -14.89 -17.01 -21.03
CA LYS A 111 -15.36 -17.16 -22.42
C LYS A 111 -16.46 -16.15 -22.79
N THR A 112 -17.32 -15.78 -21.85
CA THR A 112 -18.44 -14.85 -22.07
C THR A 112 -18.12 -13.40 -21.69
N ASN A 113 -16.89 -13.10 -21.24
CA ASN A 113 -16.53 -11.83 -20.57
C ASN A 113 -17.39 -11.49 -19.34
N ASN A 114 -18.06 -12.48 -18.73
CA ASN A 114 -18.77 -12.34 -17.46
C ASN A 114 -17.80 -12.40 -16.28
N TRP A 115 -17.04 -11.31 -16.10
CA TRP A 115 -16.05 -11.17 -15.01
C TRP A 115 -16.66 -11.24 -13.60
N ARG A 116 -17.97 -10.99 -13.46
CA ARG A 116 -18.70 -11.16 -12.19
C ARG A 116 -18.91 -12.63 -11.84
N GLU A 117 -19.24 -13.48 -12.82
CA GLU A 117 -19.27 -14.94 -12.60
C GLU A 117 -17.86 -15.48 -12.32
N TYR A 118 -16.84 -15.03 -13.07
CA TYR A 118 -15.45 -15.40 -12.78
C TYR A 118 -15.07 -15.06 -11.33
N ALA A 119 -15.39 -13.87 -10.84
CA ALA A 119 -15.11 -13.46 -9.47
C ALA A 119 -15.86 -14.31 -8.42
N ILE A 120 -17.17 -14.55 -8.60
CA ILE A 120 -17.98 -15.38 -7.68
C ILE A 120 -17.37 -16.78 -7.52
N TYR A 121 -17.04 -17.42 -8.63
CA TYR A 121 -16.54 -18.79 -8.60
C TYR A 121 -15.05 -18.89 -8.27
N SER A 122 -14.26 -17.85 -8.55
CA SER A 122 -12.88 -17.76 -8.02
C SER A 122 -12.91 -17.57 -6.51
N SER A 123 -13.74 -16.70 -5.94
CA SER A 123 -13.84 -16.55 -4.47
C SER A 123 -14.13 -17.87 -3.75
N ARG A 124 -15.05 -18.69 -4.31
CA ARG A 124 -15.34 -20.04 -3.81
C ARG A 124 -14.15 -20.98 -3.97
N TRP A 125 -13.51 -21.00 -5.14
CA TRP A 125 -12.31 -21.80 -5.38
C TRP A 125 -11.19 -21.49 -4.37
N TYR A 126 -10.89 -20.20 -4.12
CA TYR A 126 -9.85 -19.82 -3.15
C TYR A 126 -10.24 -20.25 -1.72
N LYS A 127 -11.49 -20.07 -1.29
CA LYS A 127 -11.95 -20.52 0.05
C LYS A 127 -11.87 -22.04 0.23
N ASP A 128 -12.34 -22.80 -0.75
CA ASP A 128 -12.35 -24.26 -0.66
C ASP A 128 -10.91 -24.82 -0.72
N VAL A 129 -10.02 -24.28 -1.56
CA VAL A 129 -8.61 -24.71 -1.61
C VAL A 129 -7.83 -24.24 -0.37
N ASP A 130 -8.10 -23.04 0.15
CA ASP A 130 -7.56 -22.55 1.43
C ASP A 130 -7.93 -23.47 2.60
N HIS A 131 -9.22 -23.88 2.69
CA HIS A 131 -9.67 -24.86 3.69
C HIS A 131 -8.96 -26.21 3.53
N LEU A 132 -8.84 -26.72 2.30
CA LEU A 132 -8.17 -27.99 2.04
C LEU A 132 -6.69 -27.96 2.47
N ILE A 133 -5.96 -26.87 2.20
CA ILE A 133 -4.54 -26.75 2.57
C ILE A 133 -4.38 -26.48 4.07
N PHE A 134 -5.13 -25.53 4.63
CA PHE A 134 -4.86 -25.00 5.97
C PHE A 134 -5.61 -25.70 7.09
N VAL A 135 -6.82 -26.21 6.84
CA VAL A 135 -7.70 -26.83 7.86
C VAL A 135 -7.71 -28.35 7.74
N ASP A 136 -7.88 -28.90 6.53
CA ASP A 136 -7.84 -30.34 6.29
C ASP A 136 -6.40 -30.92 6.17
N GLU A 137 -5.38 -30.06 6.18
CA GLU A 137 -3.94 -30.39 6.01
C GLU A 137 -3.67 -31.30 4.78
N ASN A 138 -4.40 -31.08 3.69
CA ASN A 138 -4.39 -31.94 2.52
C ASN A 138 -3.14 -31.74 1.66
N GLU A 139 -2.13 -32.61 1.85
CA GLU A 139 -0.83 -32.62 1.16
C GLU A 139 -0.91 -32.61 -0.39
N GLN A 140 -2.07 -32.90 -0.99
CA GLN A 140 -2.27 -32.81 -2.44
C GLN A 140 -2.38 -31.37 -2.97
N PHE A 141 -2.61 -30.40 -2.10
CA PHE A 141 -2.73 -28.99 -2.43
C PHE A 141 -1.63 -28.21 -1.72
N LEU A 142 -1.03 -27.26 -2.44
CA LEU A 142 0.03 -26.39 -1.92
C LEU A 142 -0.24 -24.97 -2.37
N TYR A 143 0.11 -24.01 -1.53
CA TYR A 143 0.10 -22.60 -1.92
C TYR A 143 1.19 -22.33 -2.98
N PRO A 144 0.91 -21.49 -3.99
CA PRO A 144 1.92 -21.03 -4.93
C PRO A 144 3.07 -20.32 -4.23
N VAL A 145 4.31 -20.62 -4.62
CA VAL A 145 5.55 -20.07 -4.03
C VAL A 145 5.58 -18.54 -4.06
N GLN A 146 4.84 -17.90 -4.96
CA GLN A 146 4.70 -16.45 -5.05
C GLN A 146 4.04 -15.81 -3.81
N TYR A 147 3.30 -16.58 -3.01
CA TYR A 147 2.76 -16.14 -1.73
C TYR A 147 3.76 -16.26 -0.59
N TYR A 148 4.87 -16.99 -0.75
CA TYR A 148 5.82 -17.23 0.34
C TYR A 148 6.63 -15.97 0.59
N GLN A 149 6.33 -15.33 1.71
CA GLN A 149 7.12 -14.26 2.29
C GLN A 149 7.74 -14.81 3.60
N ASN A 150 8.63 -14.04 4.23
CA ASN A 150 9.06 -14.22 5.63
C ASN A 150 9.46 -15.63 6.12
N ASN A 151 9.79 -16.57 5.23
CA ASN A 151 9.95 -18.01 5.49
C ASN A 151 8.74 -18.72 6.14
N ASN A 152 7.52 -18.15 6.09
CA ASN A 152 6.31 -18.76 6.67
C ASN A 152 5.29 -19.14 5.58
N TYR A 153 5.56 -20.27 4.92
CA TYR A 153 4.81 -20.71 3.74
C TYR A 153 3.31 -20.93 3.99
N ARG A 154 2.93 -21.37 5.20
CA ARG A 154 1.56 -21.76 5.55
C ARG A 154 0.70 -20.54 5.89
N GLU A 155 1.18 -19.63 6.75
CA GLU A 155 0.44 -18.41 7.12
C GLU A 155 0.40 -17.39 5.97
N ASP A 156 1.52 -17.13 5.27
CA ASP A 156 1.53 -16.15 4.17
C ASP A 156 0.70 -16.64 2.96
N GLY A 157 0.69 -17.96 2.72
CA GLY A 157 -0.20 -18.60 1.75
C GLY A 157 -1.67 -18.46 2.13
N HIS A 158 -2.03 -18.77 3.38
CA HIS A 158 -3.37 -18.63 3.94
C HIS A 158 -3.87 -17.17 3.86
N PHE A 159 -3.07 -16.22 4.34
CA PHE A 159 -3.35 -14.79 4.22
C PHE A 159 -3.59 -14.37 2.76
N GLY A 160 -2.74 -14.85 1.85
CA GLY A 160 -2.81 -14.58 0.43
C GLY A 160 -4.08 -15.10 -0.23
N TYR A 161 -4.46 -16.34 0.07
CA TYR A 161 -5.67 -16.99 -0.45
C TYR A 161 -6.94 -16.35 0.13
N GLN A 162 -6.99 -16.12 1.45
CA GLN A 162 -8.08 -15.39 2.08
C GLN A 162 -8.25 -13.99 1.48
N ARG A 163 -7.17 -13.17 1.42
CA ARG A 163 -7.21 -11.83 0.79
C ARG A 163 -7.82 -11.89 -0.60
N THR A 164 -7.39 -12.85 -1.41
CA THR A 164 -7.82 -13.04 -2.80
C THR A 164 -9.31 -13.41 -2.88
N ALA A 165 -9.76 -14.37 -2.05
CA ALA A 165 -11.17 -14.74 -1.98
C ALA A 165 -12.06 -13.57 -1.53
N HIS A 166 -11.62 -12.84 -0.52
CA HIS A 166 -12.28 -11.65 0.01
C HIS A 166 -12.29 -10.48 -0.99
N LEU A 167 -11.25 -10.35 -1.83
CA LEU A 167 -11.19 -9.35 -2.89
C LEU A 167 -12.23 -9.62 -3.96
N TYR A 168 -12.35 -10.87 -4.42
CA TYR A 168 -13.38 -11.22 -5.40
C TYR A 168 -14.81 -11.01 -4.84
N ASP A 169 -15.06 -11.33 -3.57
CA ASP A 169 -16.32 -10.98 -2.90
C ASP A 169 -16.56 -9.46 -2.86
N ALA A 170 -15.54 -8.67 -2.54
CA ALA A 170 -15.62 -7.21 -2.50
C ALA A 170 -15.95 -6.64 -3.88
N LEU A 171 -15.24 -7.09 -4.93
CA LEU A 171 -15.48 -6.71 -6.31
C LEU A 171 -16.90 -7.04 -6.77
N VAL A 172 -17.41 -8.24 -6.46
CA VAL A 172 -18.81 -8.62 -6.75
C VAL A 172 -19.79 -7.67 -6.05
N LYS A 173 -19.55 -7.35 -4.78
CA LYS A 173 -20.38 -6.42 -3.97
C LYS A 173 -20.28 -4.95 -4.39
N SER A 174 -19.31 -4.56 -5.23
CA SER A 174 -19.13 -3.17 -5.69
C SER A 174 -20.22 -2.67 -6.64
N LYS A 175 -21.05 -3.57 -7.20
CA LYS A 175 -22.07 -3.33 -8.25
C LYS A 175 -21.55 -2.76 -9.58
N GLN A 176 -20.34 -2.20 -9.62
CA GLN A 176 -19.68 -1.70 -10.83
C GLN A 176 -19.52 -2.80 -11.90
N PRO A 177 -19.45 -2.46 -13.20
CA PRO A 177 -18.99 -3.37 -14.24
C PRO A 177 -17.57 -3.87 -13.91
N LEU A 178 -17.39 -5.19 -13.90
CA LEU A 178 -16.08 -5.80 -13.69
C LEU A 178 -15.44 -6.10 -15.05
N THR A 179 -14.14 -5.86 -15.14
CA THR A 179 -13.32 -6.18 -16.32
C THR A 179 -12.17 -7.08 -15.91
N ARG A 180 -11.48 -7.72 -16.87
CA ARG A 180 -10.23 -8.44 -16.60
C ARG A 180 -9.23 -7.60 -15.80
N ASN A 181 -9.04 -6.33 -16.15
CA ASN A 181 -8.12 -5.44 -15.44
C ASN A 181 -8.58 -5.14 -14.01
N THR A 182 -9.89 -5.20 -13.73
CA THR A 182 -10.42 -5.07 -12.37
C THR A 182 -10.13 -6.30 -11.51
N ILE A 183 -10.26 -7.48 -12.10
CA ILE A 183 -9.96 -8.79 -11.48
C ILE A 183 -8.45 -8.91 -11.19
N GLU A 184 -7.60 -8.56 -12.14
CA GLU A 184 -6.13 -8.62 -12.03
C GLU A 184 -5.51 -7.43 -11.25
N GLU A 185 -6.31 -6.61 -10.56
CA GLU A 185 -5.90 -5.38 -9.85
C GLU A 185 -5.07 -4.36 -10.68
N ARG A 186 -5.34 -4.30 -11.98
CA ARG A 186 -4.60 -3.50 -12.97
C ARG A 186 -5.22 -2.16 -13.36
N THR A 187 -6.42 -1.80 -12.90
CA THR A 187 -6.93 -0.44 -13.18
C THR A 187 -6.03 0.63 -12.55
N THR A 188 -5.94 1.84 -13.12
CA THR A 188 -5.06 2.92 -12.61
C THR A 188 -5.22 3.17 -11.12
N LEU A 189 -6.46 3.20 -10.61
CA LEU A 189 -6.73 3.36 -9.17
C LEU A 189 -6.22 2.18 -8.32
N GLN A 190 -6.33 0.93 -8.80
CA GLN A 190 -5.78 -0.25 -8.11
C GLN A 190 -4.25 -0.31 -8.19
N ILE A 191 -3.65 0.12 -9.29
CA ILE A 191 -2.19 0.29 -9.43
C ILE A 191 -1.69 1.30 -8.40
N LEU A 192 -2.35 2.46 -8.28
CA LEU A 192 -1.95 3.50 -7.32
C LEU A 192 -2.07 2.99 -5.87
N GLN A 193 -3.21 2.36 -5.50
CA GLN A 193 -3.38 1.72 -4.18
C GLN A 193 -2.24 0.74 -3.88
N ASN A 194 -1.94 -0.16 -4.82
CA ASN A 194 -0.92 -1.17 -4.66
C ASN A 194 0.51 -0.59 -4.68
N SER A 195 0.76 0.53 -5.37
CA SER A 195 2.07 1.18 -5.37
C SER A 195 2.38 1.90 -4.05
N ILE A 196 1.38 2.46 -3.38
CA ILE A 196 1.52 3.17 -2.11
C ILE A 196 1.80 2.19 -0.95
N SER A 197 1.42 0.92 -1.13
CA SER A 197 1.73 -0.18 -0.22
C SER A 197 3.16 -0.69 -0.48
N GLY A 198 4.12 -0.27 0.33
CA GLY A 198 5.52 -0.69 0.22
C GLY A 198 6.51 0.42 0.58
N TRP A 199 7.58 0.57 -0.21
CA TRP A 199 8.60 1.62 -0.02
C TRP A 199 8.24 2.97 -0.66
N THR A 200 7.31 3.01 -1.62
CA THR A 200 6.93 4.24 -2.33
C THR A 200 6.50 5.38 -1.41
N ALA A 201 5.72 5.08 -0.37
CA ALA A 201 5.32 6.09 0.62
C ALA A 201 6.54 6.74 1.29
N LEU A 202 7.56 5.95 1.64
CA LEU A 202 8.80 6.45 2.24
C LEU A 202 9.64 7.25 1.23
N ILE A 203 9.69 6.84 -0.04
CA ILE A 203 10.36 7.62 -1.11
C ILE A 203 9.69 8.99 -1.29
N LEU A 204 8.35 9.04 -1.26
CA LEU A 204 7.60 10.30 -1.31
C LEU A 204 7.91 11.20 -0.10
N ILE A 205 8.03 10.63 1.11
CA ILE A 205 8.47 11.37 2.32
C ILE A 205 9.90 11.91 2.16
N ILE A 206 10.83 11.13 1.60
CA ILE A 206 12.20 11.59 1.34
C ILE A 206 12.23 12.77 0.36
N ILE A 207 11.37 12.76 -0.67
CA ILE A 207 11.20 13.90 -1.57
C ILE A 207 10.69 15.15 -0.83
N VAL A 208 9.75 15.00 0.12
CA VAL A 208 9.27 16.10 0.99
C VAL A 208 10.41 16.68 1.83
N ILE A 209 11.24 15.81 2.43
CA ILE A 209 12.41 16.22 3.23
C ILE A 209 13.38 17.04 2.37
N PHE A 210 13.69 16.59 1.16
CA PHE A 210 14.58 17.33 0.25
C PHE A 210 14.04 18.71 -0.15
N PHE A 211 12.73 18.86 -0.38
CA PHE A 211 12.10 20.16 -0.63
C PHE A 211 12.06 21.07 0.62
N ALA A 212 12.05 20.49 1.83
CA ALA A 212 11.95 21.24 3.09
C ALA A 212 13.31 21.69 3.65
N ALA A 213 14.38 20.94 3.39
CA ALA A 213 15.66 21.13 4.10
C ALA A 213 16.39 22.44 3.81
N ASP A 214 16.36 22.92 2.56
CA ASP A 214 17.12 24.10 2.12
C ASP A 214 16.34 25.42 2.32
N ILE A 215 15.04 25.35 2.64
CA ILE A 215 14.14 26.51 2.74
C ILE A 215 14.55 27.51 3.85
N VAL A 216 15.23 27.06 4.91
CA VAL A 216 15.77 27.93 5.98
C VAL A 216 17.27 28.22 5.81
N PRO A 217 18.14 27.26 5.42
CA PRO A 217 19.55 27.53 5.16
C PRO A 217 19.81 28.50 4.00
N ASN A 218 19.05 28.45 2.90
CA ASN A 218 19.23 29.38 1.77
C ASN A 218 18.92 30.83 2.14
N ASP A 219 17.95 31.05 3.03
CA ASP A 219 17.64 32.37 3.60
C ASP A 219 18.86 32.97 4.34
N ARG A 220 19.71 32.14 4.96
CA ARG A 220 20.94 32.58 5.66
C ARG A 220 22.09 32.90 4.72
N LYS A 221 22.07 32.36 3.49
CA LYS A 221 23.01 32.71 2.41
C LYS A 221 22.67 34.14 1.90
N ASN A 222 21.39 34.49 1.82
CA ASN A 222 20.88 35.79 1.31
C ASN A 222 20.40 36.77 2.40
N LYS A 223 21.27 37.09 3.37
CA LYS A 223 20.94 37.86 4.59
C LYS A 223 20.26 39.22 4.34
N SER A 224 20.59 39.91 3.25
CA SER A 224 20.06 41.24 2.92
C SER A 224 18.54 41.27 2.71
N VAL A 225 17.97 40.18 2.19
CA VAL A 225 16.54 40.09 1.86
C VAL A 225 15.67 40.06 3.13
N LEU A 226 16.16 39.46 4.21
CA LEU A 226 15.36 39.20 5.42
C LEU A 226 15.49 40.29 6.49
N LYS A 227 16.60 41.05 6.46
CA LYS A 227 16.96 41.99 7.54
C LYS A 227 15.93 43.12 7.74
N ASN A 228 15.14 43.42 6.72
CA ASN A 228 14.17 44.54 6.70
C ASN A 228 12.70 44.08 6.56
N ILE A 229 12.38 42.80 6.77
CA ILE A 229 10.99 42.31 6.62
C ILE A 229 10.24 42.43 7.97
N PRO A 230 9.15 43.23 8.06
CA PRO A 230 8.37 43.40 9.29
C PRO A 230 7.39 42.24 9.51
N LEU A 231 7.92 41.02 9.66
CA LEU A 231 7.16 39.80 9.94
C LEU A 231 7.74 39.09 11.16
N SER A 232 6.86 38.55 12.02
CA SER A 232 7.31 37.74 13.15
C SER A 232 7.98 36.45 12.67
N LYS A 233 8.97 35.97 13.44
CA LYS A 233 9.68 34.69 13.19
C LYS A 233 8.69 33.55 12.89
N ASN A 234 7.62 33.43 13.67
CA ASN A 234 6.56 32.44 13.46
C ASN A 234 5.84 32.64 12.10
N SER A 235 5.46 33.88 11.73
CA SER A 235 4.84 34.16 10.42
C SER A 235 5.72 33.76 9.24
N ILE A 236 7.04 33.93 9.35
CA ILE A 236 8.01 33.53 8.32
C ILE A 236 8.04 32.01 8.18
N LEU A 237 8.10 31.27 9.29
CA LEU A 237 8.13 29.80 9.29
C LEU A 237 6.84 29.21 8.71
N TRP A 238 5.66 29.75 9.05
CA TRP A 238 4.39 29.33 8.45
C TRP A 238 4.30 29.62 6.95
N ILE A 239 4.79 30.78 6.48
CA ILE A 239 4.84 31.07 5.04
C ILE A 239 5.76 30.08 4.32
N LYS A 240 6.90 29.70 4.92
CA LYS A 240 7.79 28.68 4.36
C LYS A 240 7.13 27.30 4.31
N THR A 241 6.47 26.87 5.39
CA THR A 241 5.68 25.62 5.41
C THR A 241 4.68 25.59 4.25
N LEU A 242 3.86 26.64 4.09
CA LEU A 242 2.86 26.73 3.02
C LEU A 242 3.48 26.70 1.61
N VAL A 243 4.63 27.33 1.41
CA VAL A 243 5.35 27.29 0.11
C VAL A 243 5.83 25.87 -0.21
N VAL A 244 6.39 25.15 0.77
CA VAL A 244 6.84 23.76 0.58
C VAL A 244 5.65 22.83 0.37
N GLU A 245 4.54 22.99 1.10
CA GLU A 245 3.30 22.22 0.89
C GLU A 245 2.75 22.37 -0.52
N ILE A 246 2.69 23.60 -1.05
CA ILE A 246 2.23 23.86 -2.42
C ILE A 246 3.18 23.22 -3.44
N GLY A 247 4.49 23.32 -3.23
CA GLY A 247 5.50 22.68 -4.05
C GLY A 247 5.37 21.15 -4.10
N VAL A 248 5.29 20.52 -2.92
CA VAL A 248 5.08 19.07 -2.76
C VAL A 248 3.75 18.64 -3.38
N GLY A 249 2.67 19.37 -3.14
CA GLY A 249 1.34 19.07 -3.70
C GLY A 249 1.32 19.09 -5.22
N ILE A 250 1.97 20.08 -5.84
CA ILE A 250 2.14 20.15 -7.30
C ILE A 250 3.03 18.99 -7.80
N ASN A 251 4.07 18.60 -7.05
CA ASN A 251 4.95 17.49 -7.43
C ASN A 251 4.24 16.13 -7.38
N PHE A 252 3.40 15.90 -6.36
CA PHE A 252 2.60 14.68 -6.26
C PHE A 252 1.46 14.67 -7.29
N LEU A 253 0.87 15.82 -7.62
CA LEU A 253 -0.08 15.95 -8.72
C LEU A 253 0.56 15.65 -10.07
N LEU A 254 1.79 16.13 -10.32
CA LEU A 254 2.57 15.80 -11.51
C LEU A 254 2.76 14.27 -11.63
N ALA A 255 3.20 13.61 -10.56
CA ALA A 255 3.34 12.16 -10.53
C ALA A 255 2.02 11.43 -10.83
N LEU A 256 0.93 11.84 -10.19
CA LEU A 256 -0.40 11.27 -10.38
C LEU A 256 -0.88 11.40 -11.84
N VAL A 257 -0.69 12.57 -12.45
CA VAL A 257 -1.06 12.83 -13.86
C VAL A 257 -0.23 11.97 -14.80
N VAL A 258 1.10 11.92 -14.63
CA VAL A 258 1.99 11.11 -15.48
C VAL A 258 1.64 9.62 -15.39
N ILE A 259 1.47 9.08 -14.19
CA ILE A 259 1.11 7.66 -13.99
C ILE A 259 -0.28 7.37 -14.59
N THR A 260 -1.24 8.29 -14.45
CA THR A 260 -2.57 8.15 -15.04
C THR A 260 -2.50 8.13 -16.57
N LEU A 261 -1.75 9.04 -17.19
CA LEU A 261 -1.57 9.08 -18.64
C LEU A 261 -0.87 7.82 -19.18
N CYS A 262 0.08 7.25 -18.44
CA CYS A 262 0.75 6.01 -18.84
C CYS A 262 -0.13 4.76 -18.70
N THR A 263 -1.00 4.70 -17.68
CA THR A 263 -1.70 3.46 -17.29
C THR A 263 -3.16 3.41 -17.73
N ALA A 264 -3.90 4.53 -17.68
CA ALA A 264 -5.32 4.56 -17.97
C ALA A 264 -5.68 4.16 -19.42
N PRO A 265 -4.92 4.52 -20.47
CA PRO A 265 -5.21 4.08 -21.84
C PRO A 265 -5.10 2.56 -22.03
N LYS A 266 -4.24 1.88 -21.26
CA LYS A 266 -3.96 0.45 -21.40
C LYS A 266 -4.80 -0.42 -20.48
N TYR A 267 -5.05 0.05 -19.25
CA TYR A 267 -5.71 -0.76 -18.22
C TYR A 267 -7.08 -0.22 -17.76
N GLY A 268 -7.45 0.98 -18.20
CA GLY A 268 -8.63 1.70 -17.73
C GLY A 268 -8.39 2.39 -16.38
N PHE A 269 -9.04 3.54 -16.18
CA PHE A 269 -8.90 4.33 -14.96
C PHE A 269 -9.34 3.57 -13.69
N GLY A 270 -10.44 2.81 -13.80
CA GLY A 270 -11.13 2.18 -12.67
C GLY A 270 -12.29 3.04 -12.18
N SER A 271 -12.81 2.73 -10.98
CA SER A 271 -13.89 3.49 -10.33
C SER A 271 -13.65 3.55 -8.84
N PHE A 272 -13.83 4.73 -8.23
CA PHE A 272 -13.73 4.90 -6.78
C PHE A 272 -14.75 4.05 -6.01
N ASN A 273 -15.85 3.64 -6.66
CA ASN A 273 -16.88 2.76 -6.09
C ASN A 273 -16.52 1.28 -6.15
N LEU A 274 -15.42 0.89 -6.80
CA LEU A 274 -14.86 -0.46 -6.65
C LEU A 274 -14.51 -0.69 -5.18
N ARG A 275 -14.80 -1.88 -4.66
CA ARG A 275 -14.40 -2.27 -3.30
C ARG A 275 -13.09 -3.04 -3.35
N THR A 276 -12.28 -2.82 -2.33
CA THR A 276 -10.99 -3.46 -2.08
C THR A 276 -11.07 -4.18 -0.72
N THR A 277 -9.99 -4.83 -0.29
CA THR A 277 -9.93 -5.56 0.99
C THR A 277 -8.98 -4.91 1.97
N PHE A 278 -9.46 -4.60 3.17
CA PHE A 278 -8.61 -4.25 4.31
C PHE A 278 -8.62 -5.40 5.32
N TYR A 279 -7.45 -5.91 5.68
CA TYR A 279 -7.31 -6.92 6.72
C TYR A 279 -7.57 -6.31 8.11
N THR A 280 -8.22 -7.05 9.02
CA THR A 280 -8.61 -6.57 10.35
C THR A 280 -7.66 -6.98 11.47
N GLY A 281 -6.61 -7.75 11.15
CA GLY A 281 -5.61 -8.21 12.11
C GLY A 281 -5.87 -9.58 12.73
N ARG A 282 -6.86 -10.37 12.24
CA ARG A 282 -7.23 -11.67 12.84
C ARG A 282 -7.60 -12.72 11.77
N LEU A 283 -6.63 -13.51 11.28
CA LEU A 283 -6.86 -14.58 10.28
C LEU A 283 -7.94 -15.58 10.72
N TYR A 284 -7.90 -15.96 12.00
CA TYR A 284 -8.77 -16.95 12.62
C TYR A 284 -10.18 -16.44 12.96
N PHE A 285 -10.56 -15.23 12.53
CA PHE A 285 -11.87 -14.64 12.82
C PHE A 285 -12.88 -14.87 11.69
N LEU A 286 -14.16 -14.98 12.05
CA LEU A 286 -15.30 -15.14 11.12
C LEU A 286 -15.35 -14.11 9.98
N GLN A 287 -14.75 -12.92 10.14
CA GLN A 287 -14.58 -11.91 9.10
C GLN A 287 -13.19 -11.25 9.23
N PRO A 288 -12.14 -11.83 8.61
CA PRO A 288 -10.77 -11.29 8.67
C PRO A 288 -10.59 -10.01 7.83
N PHE A 289 -11.54 -9.70 6.94
CA PHE A 289 -11.45 -8.58 5.99
C PHE A 289 -12.70 -7.70 5.97
N LYS A 290 -12.48 -6.38 5.87
CA LYS A 290 -13.50 -5.36 5.55
C LYS A 290 -13.42 -4.99 4.07
N TYR A 291 -14.55 -4.58 3.49
CA TYR A 291 -14.67 -4.29 2.05
C TYR A 291 -14.94 -2.80 1.76
N PRO A 292 -14.05 -1.87 2.12
CA PRO A 292 -14.21 -0.45 1.79
C PRO A 292 -14.10 -0.23 0.28
N THR A 293 -14.58 0.92 -0.17
CA THR A 293 -14.42 1.44 -1.52
C THR A 293 -13.01 2.00 -1.73
N LEU A 294 -12.56 2.08 -2.99
CA LEU A 294 -11.34 2.80 -3.35
C LEU A 294 -11.44 4.29 -2.99
N GLY A 295 -12.64 4.88 -3.05
CA GLY A 295 -12.91 6.24 -2.57
C GLY A 295 -12.59 6.42 -1.09
N GLU A 296 -13.04 5.50 -0.23
CA GLU A 296 -12.69 5.49 1.20
C GLU A 296 -11.18 5.31 1.42
N TYR A 297 -10.53 4.40 0.67
CA TYR A 297 -9.06 4.25 0.72
C TYR A 297 -8.33 5.55 0.36
N PHE A 298 -8.68 6.19 -0.76
CA PHE A 298 -8.01 7.42 -1.19
C PHE A 298 -8.33 8.62 -0.29
N GLY A 299 -9.51 8.67 0.34
CA GLY A 299 -9.83 9.65 1.38
C GLY A 299 -8.97 9.49 2.63
N GLN A 300 -8.83 8.26 3.14
CA GLN A 300 -7.95 7.95 4.27
C GLN A 300 -6.48 8.19 3.95
N PHE A 301 -6.03 7.82 2.74
CA PHE A 301 -4.70 8.14 2.21
C PHE A 301 -4.46 9.65 2.18
N GLY A 302 -5.40 10.45 1.70
CA GLY A 302 -5.29 11.91 1.68
C GLY A 302 -5.08 12.51 3.07
N ILE A 303 -5.82 12.02 4.08
CA ILE A 303 -5.67 12.47 5.47
C ILE A 303 -4.28 12.10 6.03
N PHE A 304 -3.83 10.85 5.85
CA PHE A 304 -2.50 10.43 6.28
C PHE A 304 -1.39 11.19 5.55
N ALA A 305 -1.52 11.38 4.24
CA ALA A 305 -0.57 12.14 3.43
C ALA A 305 -0.44 13.59 3.90
N ILE A 306 -1.55 14.29 4.16
CA ILE A 306 -1.53 15.66 4.69
C ILE A 306 -0.80 15.72 6.04
N LEU A 307 -1.16 14.85 6.99
CA LEU A 307 -0.53 14.84 8.32
C LEU A 307 0.97 14.52 8.26
N ILE A 308 1.36 13.52 7.46
CA ILE A 308 2.76 13.08 7.35
C ILE A 308 3.59 14.10 6.57
N VAL A 309 3.09 14.66 5.46
CA VAL A 309 3.76 15.75 4.73
C VAL A 309 3.96 16.96 5.64
N PHE A 310 2.93 17.38 6.39
CA PHE A 310 3.03 18.46 7.37
C PHE A 310 4.11 18.17 8.42
N LEU A 311 4.04 16.99 9.06
CA LEU A 311 5.01 16.55 10.06
C LEU A 311 6.45 16.61 9.53
N PHE A 312 6.72 16.07 8.34
CA PHE A 312 8.07 16.04 7.79
C PHE A 312 8.57 17.40 7.32
N ILE A 313 7.71 18.29 6.80
CA ILE A 313 8.09 19.68 6.51
C ILE A 313 8.51 20.39 7.80
N ARG A 314 7.68 20.29 8.86
CA ARG A 314 7.93 20.98 10.13
C ARG A 314 9.14 20.41 10.87
N LEU A 315 9.30 19.08 10.90
CA LEU A 315 10.44 18.39 11.50
C LEU A 315 11.75 18.74 10.78
N THR A 316 11.75 18.75 9.45
CA THR A 316 12.96 19.08 8.67
C THR A 316 13.33 20.55 8.87
N ILE A 317 12.36 21.47 8.86
CA ILE A 317 12.58 22.88 9.21
C ILE A 317 13.15 23.02 10.63
N LEU A 318 12.60 22.29 11.61
CA LEU A 318 13.07 22.29 13.00
C LEU A 318 14.55 21.87 13.08
N PHE A 319 14.92 20.76 12.46
CA PHE A 319 16.33 20.31 12.39
C PHE A 319 17.23 21.31 11.65
N SER A 320 16.79 21.89 10.51
CA SER A 320 17.55 22.92 9.78
C SER A 320 17.80 24.18 10.63
N ILE A 321 16.88 24.51 11.55
CA ILE A 321 17.07 25.61 12.49
C ILE A 321 18.09 25.25 13.58
N ILE A 322 17.94 24.07 14.21
CA ILE A 322 18.77 23.57 15.32
C ILE A 322 20.22 23.35 14.88
N PHE A 323 20.44 22.47 13.91
CA PHE A 323 21.77 22.04 13.46
C PHE A 323 22.43 23.02 12.48
N ARG A 324 21.64 23.98 11.96
CA ARG A 324 22.08 25.05 11.06
C ARG A 324 22.69 24.58 9.73
N ASN A 325 22.44 23.33 9.35
CA ASN A 325 22.99 22.66 8.18
C ASN A 325 21.87 21.88 7.48
N GLU A 326 21.73 22.07 6.17
CA GLU A 326 20.71 21.38 5.35
C GLU A 326 20.92 19.85 5.33
N TYR A 327 22.15 19.38 5.14
CA TYR A 327 22.47 17.95 5.06
C TYR A 327 22.19 17.21 6.37
N ILE A 328 22.48 17.81 7.53
CA ILE A 328 22.19 17.19 8.85
C ILE A 328 20.67 17.08 9.05
N ALA A 329 19.90 18.08 8.62
CA ALA A 329 18.44 18.02 8.70
C ALA A 329 17.85 16.94 7.79
N GLU A 330 18.36 16.81 6.55
CA GLU A 330 17.99 15.75 5.60
C GLU A 330 18.26 14.36 6.17
N ILE A 331 19.47 14.13 6.70
CA ILE A 331 19.88 12.84 7.26
C ILE A 331 19.00 12.46 8.45
N LEU A 332 18.82 13.36 9.43
CA LEU A 332 18.04 13.06 10.63
C LEU A 332 16.55 12.85 10.34
N ALA A 333 15.96 13.66 9.46
CA ALA A 333 14.58 13.46 9.03
C ALA A 333 14.40 12.15 8.23
N THR A 334 15.38 11.78 7.40
CA THR A 334 15.35 10.54 6.62
C THR A 334 15.48 9.31 7.51
N ILE A 335 16.40 9.31 8.47
CA ILE A 335 16.54 8.24 9.48
C ILE A 335 15.22 8.08 10.24
N PHE A 336 14.59 9.18 10.66
CA PHE A 336 13.29 9.13 11.33
C PHE A 336 12.18 8.56 10.43
N ALA A 337 12.14 8.93 9.15
CA ALA A 337 11.17 8.42 8.18
C ALA A 337 11.26 6.90 7.96
N ILE A 338 12.47 6.34 7.83
CA ILE A 338 12.65 4.90 7.54
C ILE A 338 12.66 4.03 8.81
N SER A 339 12.87 4.63 9.98
CA SER A 339 13.11 3.93 11.25
C SER A 339 12.13 2.79 11.55
N GLY A 340 10.83 3.01 11.38
CA GLY A 340 9.81 1.97 11.64
C GLY A 340 10.02 0.73 10.78
N LYS A 341 10.07 0.93 9.47
CA LYS A 341 10.20 -0.14 8.47
C LYS A 341 11.55 -0.88 8.55
N VAL A 342 12.60 -0.21 9.01
CA VAL A 342 13.94 -0.79 9.15
C VAL A 342 14.13 -1.55 10.46
N PHE A 343 13.59 -1.06 11.59
CA PHE A 343 13.94 -1.60 12.91
C PHE A 343 12.95 -2.61 13.50
N TYR A 344 11.65 -2.60 13.16
CA TYR A 344 10.67 -3.49 13.79
C TYR A 344 9.50 -3.96 12.92
N PHE A 345 9.52 -3.73 11.60
CA PHE A 345 8.50 -4.29 10.70
C PHE A 345 8.83 -5.76 10.38
N SER A 346 8.48 -6.67 11.30
CA SER A 346 8.55 -8.12 11.10
C SER A 346 7.40 -8.84 11.83
N LEU A 347 7.12 -10.07 11.41
CA LEU A 347 5.97 -10.86 11.87
C LEU A 347 5.92 -10.97 13.40
N GLY A 348 4.81 -10.56 14.01
CA GLY A 348 4.56 -10.67 15.46
C GLY A 348 5.18 -9.57 16.33
N MET A 349 5.91 -8.59 15.76
CA MET A 349 6.58 -7.55 16.58
C MET A 349 5.62 -6.67 17.38
N GLY A 350 4.43 -6.38 16.87
CA GLY A 350 3.43 -5.59 17.61
C GLY A 350 2.78 -6.36 18.75
N TYR A 351 2.61 -7.67 18.60
CA TYR A 351 2.14 -8.56 19.67
C TYR A 351 3.15 -8.61 20.83
N VAL A 352 4.45 -8.75 20.52
CA VAL A 352 5.52 -8.76 21.53
C VAL A 352 5.75 -7.37 22.15
N TYR A 353 5.62 -6.31 21.36
CA TYR A 353 5.88 -4.93 21.78
C TYR A 353 4.69 -3.98 21.49
N PRO A 354 3.57 -4.08 22.24
CA PRO A 354 2.36 -3.28 21.98
C PRO A 354 2.57 -1.77 22.01
N PHE A 355 3.60 -1.28 22.72
CA PHE A 355 3.93 0.15 22.78
C PHE A 355 4.28 0.76 21.40
N LEU A 356 4.73 -0.07 20.45
CA LEU A 356 5.03 0.36 19.08
C LEU A 356 3.78 0.94 18.39
N GLN A 357 2.56 0.57 18.81
CA GLN A 357 1.31 1.18 18.33
C GLN A 357 1.27 2.70 18.52
N ASN A 358 1.97 3.22 19.53
CA ASN A 358 1.97 4.64 19.89
C ASN A 358 3.14 5.43 19.25
N LEU A 359 3.96 4.79 18.42
CA LEU A 359 5.04 5.47 17.69
C LEU A 359 4.54 5.99 16.33
N PRO A 360 4.80 7.25 15.94
CA PRO A 360 4.37 7.79 14.64
C PRO A 360 5.02 7.04 13.46
N MET A 361 6.25 6.58 13.65
CA MET A 361 7.04 5.76 12.73
C MET A 361 6.38 4.44 12.32
N THR A 362 5.42 3.94 13.10
CA THR A 362 4.60 2.75 12.76
C THR A 362 3.65 3.02 11.59
N TYR A 363 3.34 4.29 11.29
CA TYR A 363 2.31 4.68 10.32
C TYR A 363 2.84 5.43 9.09
N PHE A 364 4.16 5.63 8.98
CA PHE A 364 4.77 6.26 7.80
C PHE A 364 4.67 5.40 6.53
N SER A 365 4.54 4.08 6.68
CA SER A 365 4.13 3.15 5.61
C SER A 365 2.62 3.23 5.37
N ILE A 366 2.15 4.36 4.80
CA ILE A 366 0.72 4.68 4.68
C ILE A 366 -0.08 3.53 4.06
N GLY A 367 0.36 2.98 2.92
CA GLY A 367 -0.38 1.92 2.22
C GLY A 367 -0.57 0.66 3.06
N GLU A 368 0.46 0.24 3.82
CA GLU A 368 0.41 -0.91 4.72
C GLU A 368 -0.51 -0.66 5.93
N SER A 369 -0.51 0.58 6.43
CA SER A 369 -1.38 1.03 7.53
C SER A 369 -2.87 1.08 7.13
N LEU A 370 -3.16 1.34 5.85
CA LEU A 370 -4.53 1.41 5.35
C LEU A 370 -5.07 0.03 4.92
N THR A 371 -4.29 -0.77 4.21
CA THR A 371 -4.73 -2.10 3.72
C THR A 371 -4.79 -3.15 4.83
N GLY A 372 -4.30 -2.85 6.03
CA GLY A 372 -4.20 -3.81 7.12
C GLY A 372 -2.99 -4.73 7.04
N ASN A 373 -2.14 -4.63 6.00
CA ASN A 373 -0.89 -5.37 5.93
C ASN A 373 0.02 -5.06 7.14
N LEU A 374 -0.04 -3.85 7.70
CA LEU A 374 0.61 -3.51 8.97
C LEU A 374 0.08 -4.36 10.13
N ALA A 375 -1.24 -4.53 10.26
CA ALA A 375 -1.85 -5.35 11.30
C ALA A 375 -1.53 -6.85 11.14
N TYR A 376 -1.32 -7.31 9.91
CA TYR A 376 -0.81 -8.66 9.59
C TYR A 376 0.63 -8.82 10.05
N LEU A 377 1.54 -7.97 9.57
CA LEU A 377 2.95 -8.02 9.96
C LEU A 377 3.12 -7.85 11.48
N MET A 378 2.34 -6.99 12.13
CA MET A 378 2.47 -6.76 13.58
C MET A 378 1.75 -7.82 14.43
N ASP A 379 1.01 -8.76 13.82
CA ASP A 379 0.05 -9.66 14.48
C ASP A 379 -0.83 -8.94 15.53
N SER A 380 -1.33 -7.76 15.13
CA SER A 380 -1.88 -6.77 16.08
C SER A 380 -3.20 -6.19 15.56
N PRO A 381 -4.34 -6.72 16.05
CA PRO A 381 -5.67 -6.26 15.62
C PRO A 381 -5.93 -4.79 15.91
N GLY A 382 -6.55 -4.10 14.94
CA GLY A 382 -6.94 -2.69 15.08
C GLY A 382 -5.82 -1.67 14.81
N TRP A 383 -4.58 -2.11 14.55
CA TRP A 383 -3.54 -1.23 14.04
C TRP A 383 -3.86 -0.83 12.60
N GLY A 384 -3.81 0.47 12.31
CA GLY A 384 -4.15 1.01 10.98
C GLY A 384 -4.64 2.45 11.06
N PHE A 385 -5.53 2.85 10.15
CA PHE A 385 -5.95 4.25 9.97
C PHE A 385 -6.29 5.00 11.28
N VAL A 386 -7.28 4.52 12.04
CA VAL A 386 -7.76 5.22 13.25
C VAL A 386 -6.69 5.25 14.34
N ALA A 387 -5.98 4.13 14.55
CA ALA A 387 -4.90 4.04 15.54
C ALA A 387 -3.74 5.00 15.21
N GLY A 388 -3.41 5.18 13.93
CA GLY A 388 -2.32 6.04 13.48
C GLY A 388 -2.59 7.55 13.58
N LEU A 389 -3.85 7.99 13.65
CA LEU A 389 -4.17 9.42 13.80
C LEU A 389 -3.59 10.01 15.09
N TYR A 390 -3.73 9.30 16.22
CA TYR A 390 -3.28 9.76 17.53
C TYR A 390 -1.76 10.02 17.61
N PRO A 391 -0.86 9.06 17.29
CA PRO A 391 0.59 9.29 17.37
C PRO A 391 1.10 10.27 16.32
N LEU A 392 0.47 10.35 15.13
CA LEU A 392 0.82 11.37 14.13
C LEU A 392 0.47 12.78 14.62
N ILE A 393 -0.74 13.00 15.15
CA ILE A 393 -1.15 14.30 15.71
C ILE A 393 -0.29 14.66 16.92
N PHE A 394 0.01 13.70 17.80
CA PHE A 394 0.86 13.93 18.97
C PHE A 394 2.30 14.31 18.58
N ALA A 395 2.88 13.64 17.57
CA ALA A 395 4.19 13.99 17.03
C ALA A 395 4.20 15.40 16.41
N ILE A 396 3.13 15.78 15.68
CA ILE A 396 2.95 17.13 15.16
C ILE A 396 2.92 18.15 16.30
N LEU A 397 2.14 17.91 17.36
CA LEU A 397 2.06 18.82 18.51
C LEU A 397 3.41 19.01 19.22
N ILE A 398 4.20 17.93 19.39
CA ILE A 398 5.56 18.03 19.92
C ILE A 398 6.45 18.92 19.04
N VAL A 399 6.46 18.68 17.72
CA VAL A 399 7.24 19.48 16.77
C VAL A 399 6.82 20.96 16.79
N GLU A 400 5.51 21.24 16.85
CA GLU A 400 5.00 22.61 16.95
C GLU A 400 5.39 23.30 18.27
N ILE A 401 5.33 22.61 19.40
CA ILE A 401 5.78 23.15 20.70
C ILE A 401 7.27 23.51 20.62
N CYS A 402 8.11 22.61 20.10
CA CYS A 402 9.55 22.89 19.89
C CYS A 402 9.78 24.09 18.96
N MET A 403 9.04 24.18 17.86
CA MET A 403 9.11 25.31 16.92
C MET A 403 8.69 26.63 17.56
N ILE A 404 7.63 26.64 18.37
CA ILE A 404 7.16 27.81 19.12
C ILE A 404 8.22 28.25 20.14
N MET A 405 8.78 27.34 20.94
CA MET A 405 9.84 27.64 21.91
C MET A 405 11.07 28.26 21.23
N ILE A 406 11.51 27.69 20.10
CA ILE A 406 12.63 28.21 19.32
C ILE A 406 12.31 29.58 18.72
N SER A 407 11.08 29.82 18.26
CA SER A 407 10.69 31.12 17.71
C SER A 407 10.72 32.24 18.75
N HIS A 408 10.42 31.96 20.01
CA HIS A 408 10.51 32.92 21.13
C HIS A 408 11.94 33.07 21.67
N SER A 409 12.84 32.14 21.36
CA SER A 409 14.23 32.21 21.83
C SER A 409 15.03 33.31 21.11
N ASN A 410 15.58 34.23 21.89
CA ASN A 410 16.54 35.24 21.40
C ASN A 410 17.90 34.63 20.99
N ARG A 411 18.23 33.43 21.50
CA ARG A 411 19.47 32.72 21.14
C ARG A 411 19.43 32.10 19.74
N VAL A 412 18.24 31.92 19.17
CA VAL A 412 18.07 31.38 17.81
C VAL A 412 17.75 32.50 16.82
N SER A 413 18.82 32.98 16.18
CA SER A 413 18.77 33.87 15.04
C SER A 413 18.32 33.09 13.79
N LEU A 414 17.05 33.20 13.40
CA LEU A 414 16.62 32.82 12.04
C LEU A 414 17.36 33.69 11.00
N VAL A 415 17.58 34.96 11.37
CA VAL A 415 18.45 35.95 10.71
C VAL A 415 19.34 36.51 11.81
N LYS A 416 20.67 36.56 11.63
CA LYS A 416 21.54 37.32 12.56
C LYS A 416 21.39 38.82 12.27
N GLY A 417 21.34 39.61 13.34
CA GLY A 417 21.57 41.06 13.28
C GLY A 417 22.95 41.38 12.70
#